data_AF-B4HXU4-F1
#
_entry.id   AF-B4HXU4-F1
#
_cell.length_a   1.000
_cell.length_b   1.000
_cell.length_c   1.000
_cell.angle_alpha   90.00
_cell.angle_beta   90.00
_cell.angle_gamma   90.00
#
_symmetry.space_group_name_H-M   'P 1'
#
loop_
_entity.id
_entity.type
_entity.pdbx_description
1 polymer ?
#
loop_
_entity_poly.entity_id
_entity_poly.type
_entity_poly.pdbx_seq_one_letter_code
_entity_poly.pdbx_strand_id
1 'polypeptide(L)'
;MGVWGWSYGGYTAALALAGQQSIFQCGISVSPVTNWKLYDSTYAERYLSFPNVTDNYKGYEESDLSKYVDNLRDRQFLLVHGTADDNVHVQQSMVLARSLTSKGVLYKQQIYPDEGHSLSGVKRHLYRSMTAFFEDCFKKLVSEVCIR
;
A
#
# COMPACT_ATOMS: atom_id res chain seq x y z
N MET A 1 1.17 5.21 -16.39
CA MET A 1 1.72 6.04 -15.29
C MET A 1 1.94 5.19 -14.06
N GLY A 2 2.90 5.53 -13.20
CA GLY A 2 3.14 4.86 -11.90
C GLY A 2 2.92 5.82 -10.73
N VAL A 3 2.56 5.29 -9.56
CA VAL A 3 2.35 6.07 -8.32
C VAL A 3 3.14 5.46 -7.17
N TRP A 4 3.66 6.26 -6.25
CA TRP A 4 4.19 5.73 -5.01
C TRP A 4 3.98 6.69 -3.85
N GLY A 5 4.04 6.15 -2.63
CA GLY A 5 4.09 6.97 -1.44
C GLY A 5 4.52 6.19 -0.20
N TRP A 6 4.71 6.95 0.88
CA TRP A 6 5.16 6.46 2.18
C TRP A 6 4.12 6.80 3.25
N SER A 7 3.87 5.89 4.20
CA SER A 7 2.96 6.12 5.32
C SER A 7 1.55 6.39 4.80
N TYR A 8 0.93 7.51 5.16
CA TYR A 8 -0.32 7.97 4.55
C TYR A 8 -0.21 8.10 3.02
N GLY A 9 0.94 8.53 2.49
CA GLY A 9 1.19 8.53 1.05
C GLY A 9 1.17 7.11 0.45
N GLY A 10 1.59 6.11 1.22
CA GLY A 10 1.51 4.70 0.80
C GLY A 10 0.07 4.21 0.72
N TYR A 11 -0.76 4.65 1.67
CA TYR A 11 -2.21 4.41 1.67
C TYR A 11 -2.88 5.06 0.45
N THR A 12 -2.65 6.37 0.23
CA THR A 12 -3.26 7.10 -0.88
C THR A 12 -2.76 6.61 -2.24
N ALA A 13 -1.49 6.21 -2.36
CA ALA A 13 -0.96 5.60 -3.58
C ALA A 13 -1.67 4.28 -3.91
N ALA A 14 -1.90 3.41 -2.92
CA ALA A 14 -2.63 2.17 -3.13
C ALA A 14 -4.10 2.41 -3.45
N LEU A 15 -4.78 3.35 -2.77
CA LEU A 15 -6.15 3.73 -3.11
C LEU A 15 -6.27 4.31 -4.52
N ALA A 16 -5.36 5.19 -4.91
CA ALA A 16 -5.33 5.77 -6.24
C ALA A 16 -5.12 4.68 -7.31
N LEU A 17 -4.26 3.68 -7.02
CA LEU A 17 -4.06 2.54 -7.90
C LEU A 17 -5.30 1.64 -7.99
N ALA A 18 -5.98 1.38 -6.87
CA ALA A 18 -7.16 0.55 -6.76
C ALA A 18 -8.48 1.25 -7.13
N GLY A 19 -8.44 2.55 -7.45
CA GLY A 19 -9.62 3.32 -7.84
C GLY A 19 -10.22 2.86 -9.17
N GLN A 20 -11.55 2.91 -9.30
CA GLN A 20 -12.25 2.48 -10.53
C GLN A 20 -11.82 3.26 -11.78
N GLN A 21 -11.45 4.53 -11.62
CA GLN A 21 -10.95 5.40 -12.70
C GLN A 21 -9.42 5.55 -12.65
N SER A 22 -8.71 4.57 -12.10
CA SER A 22 -7.27 4.62 -11.94
C SER A 22 -6.54 4.68 -13.29
N ILE A 23 -5.76 5.74 -13.46
CA ILE A 23 -4.86 5.96 -14.59
C ILE A 23 -3.46 5.35 -14.37
N PHE A 24 -3.23 4.75 -13.19
CA PHE A 24 -1.96 4.18 -12.79
C PHE A 24 -1.90 2.69 -13.10
N GLN A 25 -0.82 2.23 -13.75
CA GLN A 25 -0.63 0.81 -14.08
C GLN A 25 0.13 0.06 -12.98
N CYS A 26 0.91 0.78 -12.20
CA CYS A 26 1.67 0.21 -11.11
C CYS A 26 1.78 1.18 -9.94
N GLY A 27 1.95 0.63 -8.75
CA GLY A 27 2.18 1.44 -7.58
C GLY A 27 3.03 0.78 -6.50
N ILE A 28 3.68 1.64 -5.71
CA ILE A 28 4.50 1.25 -4.56
C ILE A 28 3.92 1.88 -3.30
N SER A 29 3.69 1.07 -2.27
CA SER A 29 3.26 1.52 -0.95
C SER A 29 4.31 1.16 0.09
N VAL A 30 4.94 2.17 0.67
CA VAL A 30 5.95 2.03 1.73
C VAL A 30 5.32 2.33 3.10
N SER A 31 5.43 1.40 4.05
CA SER A 31 4.81 1.45 5.38
C SER A 31 3.37 2.00 5.39
N PRO A 32 2.43 1.49 4.57
CA PRO A 32 1.09 2.08 4.46
C PRO A 32 0.22 1.80 5.67
N VAL A 33 -0.58 2.79 6.06
CA VAL A 33 -1.77 2.57 6.91
C VAL A 33 -2.81 1.86 6.05
N THR A 34 -3.22 0.65 6.41
CA THR A 34 -4.16 -0.16 5.59
C THR A 34 -5.56 -0.17 6.20
N ASN A 35 -5.61 -0.27 7.53
CA ASN A 35 -6.83 -0.32 8.29
C ASN A 35 -6.69 0.60 9.52
N TRP A 36 -7.54 1.62 9.58
CA TRP A 36 -7.51 2.63 10.64
C TRP A 36 -7.87 2.08 12.02
N LYS A 37 -8.54 0.92 12.10
CA LYS A 37 -8.79 0.21 13.37
C LYS A 37 -7.51 -0.37 13.99
N LEU A 38 -6.44 -0.50 13.19
CA LEU A 38 -5.14 -1.02 13.63
C LEU A 38 -4.11 0.09 13.85
N TYR A 39 -4.53 1.35 13.81
CA TYR A 39 -3.68 2.51 14.06
C TYR A 39 -3.91 3.02 15.49
N ASP A 40 -2.97 3.81 16.02
CA ASP A 40 -3.12 4.38 17.37
C ASP A 40 -4.42 5.17 17.49
N SER A 41 -5.17 4.94 18.58
CA SER A 41 -6.49 5.52 18.79
C SER A 41 -6.45 7.05 18.81
N THR A 42 -5.37 7.64 19.33
CA THR A 42 -5.20 9.11 19.40
C THR A 42 -5.22 9.74 18.01
N TYR A 43 -4.59 9.08 17.03
CA TYR A 43 -4.54 9.60 15.65
C TYR A 43 -5.79 9.21 14.86
N ALA A 44 -6.26 7.97 14.99
CA ALA A 44 -7.45 7.51 14.30
C ALA A 44 -8.70 8.30 14.73
N GLU A 45 -8.95 8.44 16.03
CA GLU A 45 -10.15 9.13 16.55
C GLU A 45 -10.12 10.63 16.27
N ARG A 46 -8.94 11.25 16.25
CA ARG A 46 -8.82 12.68 15.93
C ARG A 46 -9.30 13.02 14.52
N TYR A 47 -9.13 12.12 13.55
CA TYR A 47 -9.45 12.38 12.15
C TYR A 47 -10.65 11.59 11.62
N LEU A 48 -10.95 10.43 12.21
CA LEU A 48 -12.05 9.56 11.81
C LEU A 48 -13.13 9.43 12.88
N SER A 49 -13.05 10.11 14.02
CA SER A 49 -13.96 9.94 15.17
C SER A 49 -13.98 8.50 15.69
N PHE A 50 -14.94 8.14 16.55
CA PHE A 50 -14.95 6.80 17.14
C PHE A 50 -15.39 5.73 16.14
N PRO A 51 -14.76 4.54 16.13
CA PRO A 51 -15.13 3.43 15.26
C PRO A 51 -16.36 2.67 15.78
N ASN A 52 -17.40 3.37 16.26
CA ASN A 52 -18.64 2.77 16.75
C ASN A 52 -19.81 3.09 15.81
N VAL A 53 -20.87 2.29 15.92
CA VAL A 53 -22.05 2.34 15.02
C VAL A 53 -22.81 3.66 15.15
N THR A 54 -22.67 4.34 16.28
CA THR A 54 -23.30 5.64 16.56
C THR A 54 -22.50 6.85 16.05
N ASP A 55 -21.29 6.62 15.55
CA ASP A 55 -20.37 7.66 15.07
C ASP A 55 -19.90 7.31 13.64
N ASN A 56 -18.62 7.02 13.41
CA ASN A 56 -18.09 6.91 12.04
C ASN A 56 -17.75 5.48 11.59
N TYR A 57 -18.51 4.46 12.00
CA TYR A 57 -18.28 3.08 11.56
C TYR A 57 -18.15 2.95 10.03
N LYS A 58 -18.99 3.67 9.28
CA LYS A 58 -18.97 3.66 7.82
C LYS A 58 -17.66 4.23 7.25
N GLY A 59 -17.12 5.31 7.81
CA GLY A 59 -15.85 5.89 7.38
C GLY A 59 -14.67 4.94 7.62
N TYR A 60 -14.63 4.23 8.75
CA TYR A 60 -13.62 3.18 8.99
C TYR A 60 -13.76 2.01 8.01
N GLU A 61 -14.99 1.66 7.64
CA GLU A 61 -15.24 0.57 6.69
C GLU A 61 -14.90 0.96 5.24
N GLU A 62 -15.16 2.20 4.81
CA GLU A 62 -14.85 2.69 3.46
C GLU A 62 -13.38 3.06 3.30
N SER A 63 -12.69 3.37 4.39
CA SER A 63 -11.25 3.68 4.36
C SER A 63 -10.36 2.44 4.42
N ASP A 64 -10.90 1.25 4.63
CA ASP A 64 -10.13 0.01 4.67
C ASP A 64 -9.67 -0.41 3.26
N LEU A 65 -8.38 -0.25 2.99
CA LEU A 65 -7.76 -0.58 1.71
C LEU A 65 -7.90 -2.07 1.36
N SER A 66 -7.99 -2.95 2.36
CA SER A 66 -8.08 -4.40 2.15
C SER A 66 -9.33 -4.83 1.38
N LYS A 67 -10.36 -3.97 1.31
CA LYS A 67 -11.59 -4.20 0.54
C LYS A 67 -11.45 -3.95 -0.95
N TYR A 68 -10.50 -3.10 -1.34
CA TYR A 68 -10.31 -2.67 -2.73
C TYR A 68 -9.25 -3.49 -3.47
N VAL A 69 -8.67 -4.51 -2.83
CA VAL A 69 -7.56 -5.30 -3.39
C VAL A 69 -7.90 -6.03 -4.68
N ASP A 70 -9.17 -6.40 -4.90
CA ASP A 70 -9.61 -7.02 -6.17
C ASP A 70 -9.34 -6.12 -7.38
N ASN A 71 -9.35 -4.80 -7.20
CA ASN A 71 -9.09 -3.84 -8.28
C ASN A 71 -7.61 -3.78 -8.68
N LEU A 72 -6.73 -4.53 -7.98
CA LEU A 72 -5.30 -4.59 -8.25
C LEU A 72 -4.89 -5.79 -9.12
N ARG A 73 -5.82 -6.66 -9.53
CA ARG A 73 -5.53 -7.91 -10.29
C ARG A 73 -4.64 -7.72 -11.52
N ASP A 74 -4.88 -6.67 -12.28
CA ASP A 74 -4.15 -6.38 -13.52
C ASP A 74 -3.10 -5.26 -13.35
N ARG A 75 -2.78 -4.89 -12.11
CA ARG A 75 -1.83 -3.83 -11.76
C ARG A 75 -0.58 -4.45 -11.15
N GLN A 76 0.58 -3.83 -11.37
CA GLN A 76 1.76 -4.21 -10.60
C GLN A 76 1.74 -3.47 -9.26
N PHE A 77 1.87 -4.20 -8.16
CA PHE A 77 1.86 -3.61 -6.83
C PHE A 77 3.08 -4.07 -6.02
N LEU A 78 3.79 -3.12 -5.42
CA LEU A 78 4.90 -3.38 -4.50
C LEU A 78 4.55 -2.85 -3.11
N LEU A 79 4.50 -3.76 -2.14
CA LEU A 79 4.28 -3.47 -0.74
C LEU A 79 5.60 -3.55 0.03
N VAL A 80 5.97 -2.47 0.72
CA VAL A 80 7.24 -2.37 1.46
C VAL A 80 6.96 -2.03 2.91
N HIS A 81 7.66 -2.67 3.86
CA HIS A 81 7.55 -2.33 5.28
C HIS A 81 8.82 -2.72 6.07
N GLY A 82 9.11 -1.99 7.15
CA GLY A 82 10.07 -2.39 8.18
C GLY A 82 9.42 -3.25 9.28
N THR A 83 10.14 -4.21 9.85
CA THR A 83 9.55 -5.06 10.92
C THR A 83 9.54 -4.39 12.29
N ALA A 84 10.37 -3.36 12.50
CA ALA A 84 10.48 -2.62 13.75
C ALA A 84 9.79 -1.24 13.66
N ASP A 85 8.81 -1.08 12.75
CA ASP A 85 8.02 0.13 12.60
C ASP A 85 7.08 0.30 13.81
N ASP A 86 7.41 1.25 14.67
CA ASP A 86 6.70 1.59 15.90
C ASP A 86 5.59 2.64 15.69
N ASN A 87 5.54 3.27 14.51
CA ASN A 87 4.55 4.28 14.16
C ASN A 87 3.41 3.69 13.32
N VAL A 88 3.75 3.03 12.21
CA VAL A 88 2.79 2.26 11.43
C VAL A 88 3.15 0.79 11.61
N HIS A 89 2.52 0.10 12.55
CA HIS A 89 2.91 -1.28 12.84
C HIS A 89 2.83 -2.18 11.59
N VAL A 90 3.82 -3.07 11.42
CA VAL A 90 3.94 -3.97 10.25
C VAL A 90 2.68 -4.80 9.97
N GLN A 91 1.88 -5.04 11.01
CA GLN A 91 0.55 -5.67 10.92
C GLN A 91 -0.33 -5.03 9.84
N GLN A 92 -0.23 -3.72 9.62
CA GLN A 92 -0.96 -3.01 8.57
C GLN A 92 -0.70 -3.64 7.19
N SER A 93 0.58 -3.79 6.83
CA SER A 93 0.95 -4.45 5.58
C SER A 93 0.67 -5.94 5.57
N MET A 94 0.75 -6.63 6.71
CA MET A 94 0.42 -8.06 6.78
C MET A 94 -1.07 -8.32 6.55
N VAL A 95 -1.96 -7.44 7.04
CA VAL A 95 -3.40 -7.53 6.78
C VAL A 95 -3.69 -7.28 5.30
N LEU A 96 -3.03 -6.30 4.67
CA LEU A 96 -3.16 -6.05 3.23
C LEU A 96 -2.70 -7.26 2.41
N ALA A 97 -1.50 -7.76 2.72
CA ALA A 97 -0.89 -8.94 2.10
C ALA A 97 -1.81 -10.16 2.20
N ARG A 98 -2.39 -10.41 3.38
CA ARG A 98 -3.38 -11.48 3.60
C ARG A 98 -4.59 -11.32 2.71
N SER A 99 -5.14 -10.11 2.58
CA SER A 99 -6.29 -9.84 1.72
C SER A 99 -5.97 -10.09 0.25
N LEU A 100 -4.85 -9.53 -0.26
CA LEU A 100 -4.34 -9.77 -1.61
C LEU A 100 -4.19 -11.27 -1.91
N THR A 101 -3.54 -12.01 -1.02
CA THR A 101 -3.35 -13.46 -1.14
C THR A 101 -4.69 -14.21 -1.14
N SER A 102 -5.61 -13.89 -0.23
CA SER A 102 -6.93 -14.55 -0.14
C SER A 102 -7.77 -14.38 -1.41
N LYS A 103 -7.55 -13.28 -2.14
CA LYS A 103 -8.21 -12.97 -3.39
C LYS A 103 -7.43 -13.45 -4.62
N GLY A 104 -6.25 -14.03 -4.45
CA GLY A 104 -5.41 -14.47 -5.57
C GLY A 104 -4.88 -13.31 -6.41
N VAL A 105 -4.71 -12.13 -5.81
CA VAL A 105 -4.13 -10.95 -6.45
C VAL A 105 -2.61 -11.01 -6.29
N LEU A 106 -1.89 -10.90 -7.40
CA LEU A 106 -0.43 -10.92 -7.38
C LEU A 106 0.14 -9.59 -6.91
N TYR A 107 1.15 -9.64 -6.06
CA TYR A 107 1.89 -8.49 -5.58
C TYR A 107 3.34 -8.88 -5.29
N LYS A 108 4.22 -7.87 -5.26
CA LYS A 108 5.58 -8.01 -4.77
C LYS A 108 5.61 -7.47 -3.34
N GLN A 109 6.34 -8.12 -2.44
CA GLN A 109 6.53 -7.67 -1.07
C GLN A 109 8.00 -7.58 -0.73
N GLN A 110 8.39 -6.50 -0.07
CA GLN A 110 9.73 -6.31 0.46
C GLN A 110 9.62 -5.96 1.94
N ILE A 111 10.16 -6.83 2.79
CA ILE A 111 10.27 -6.58 4.22
C ILE A 111 11.72 -6.24 4.55
N TYR A 112 11.92 -5.24 5.39
CA TYR A 112 13.21 -4.87 5.95
C TYR A 112 13.24 -5.21 7.44
N PRO A 113 13.99 -6.26 7.83
CA PRO A 113 14.19 -6.60 9.23
C PRO A 113 14.82 -5.45 10.01
N ASP A 114 14.41 -5.30 11.27
CA ASP A 114 14.96 -4.36 12.26
C ASP A 114 14.89 -2.87 11.89
N GLU A 115 14.25 -2.54 10.78
CA GLU A 115 14.04 -1.16 10.35
C GLU A 115 12.73 -0.60 10.89
N GLY A 116 12.80 0.63 11.41
CA GLY A 116 11.64 1.41 11.84
C GLY A 116 10.97 2.18 10.70
N HIS A 117 10.07 3.10 11.05
CA HIS A 117 9.23 3.82 10.07
C HIS A 117 9.98 4.54 8.96
N SER A 118 11.20 5.02 9.25
CA SER A 118 12.02 5.76 8.30
C SER A 118 12.80 4.88 7.33
N LEU A 119 12.95 3.57 7.60
CA LEU A 119 13.81 2.66 6.85
C LEU A 119 15.22 3.22 6.61
N SER A 120 15.81 3.86 7.63
CA SER A 120 17.03 4.67 7.52
C SER A 120 18.26 3.84 7.16
N GLY A 121 18.41 2.62 7.68
CA GLY A 121 19.56 1.76 7.42
C GLY A 121 19.54 1.13 6.02
N VAL A 122 18.40 1.16 5.34
CA VAL A 122 18.19 0.46 4.06
C VAL A 122 17.79 1.37 2.90
N LYS A 123 17.80 2.71 3.06
CA LYS A 123 17.38 3.67 2.03
C LYS A 123 17.96 3.39 0.64
N ARG A 124 19.27 3.08 0.56
CA ARG A 124 19.94 2.80 -0.72
C ARG A 124 19.35 1.56 -1.39
N HIS A 125 19.11 0.50 -0.63
CA HIS A 125 18.48 -0.71 -1.15
C HIS A 125 17.03 -0.44 -1.54
N LEU A 126 16.27 0.25 -0.69
CA LEU A 126 14.89 0.66 -0.95
C LEU A 126 14.73 1.38 -2.29
N TYR A 127 15.46 2.46 -2.51
CA TYR A 127 15.32 3.23 -3.75
C TYR A 127 15.75 2.41 -4.97
N ARG A 128 16.79 1.57 -4.85
CA ARG A 128 17.18 0.65 -5.94
C ARG A 128 16.07 -0.35 -6.27
N SER A 129 15.43 -0.95 -5.27
CA SER A 129 14.31 -1.87 -5.47
C SER A 129 13.10 -1.17 -6.11
N MET A 130 12.80 0.07 -5.68
CA MET A 130 11.72 0.88 -6.26
C MET A 130 11.99 1.24 -7.72
N THR A 131 13.22 1.64 -8.05
CA THR A 131 13.63 1.92 -9.44
C THR A 131 13.48 0.67 -10.30
N ALA A 132 14.02 -0.47 -9.85
CA ALA A 132 13.91 -1.73 -10.58
C ALA A 132 12.45 -2.15 -10.80
N PHE A 133 11.58 -1.94 -9.80
CA PHE A 133 10.15 -2.19 -9.93
C PHE A 133 9.50 -1.31 -10.99
N PHE A 134 9.78 0.00 -11.00
CA PHE A 134 9.21 0.90 -12.00
C PHE A 134 9.73 0.65 -13.41
N GLU A 135 11.01 0.31 -13.56
CA GLU A 135 11.56 -0.09 -14.85
C GLU A 135 10.85 -1.31 -15.43
N ASP A 136 10.60 -2.33 -14.61
CA ASP A 136 9.83 -3.54 -14.99
C ASP A 136 8.39 -3.18 -15.38
N CYS A 137 7.73 -2.34 -14.57
CA CYS A 137 6.39 -1.84 -14.86
C CYS A 137 6.32 -1.12 -16.22
N PHE A 138 7.26 -0.21 -16.49
CA PHE A 138 7.22 0.61 -17.71
C PHE A 138 7.69 -0.14 -18.95
N LYS A 139 8.57 -1.14 -18.83
CA LYS A 139 8.95 -2.02 -19.95
C LYS A 139 7.77 -2.83 -20.47
N LYS A 140 6.98 -3.43 -19.57
CA LYS A 140 5.80 -4.23 -19.95
C LYS A 140 4.78 -3.42 -20.76
N LEU A 141 4.62 -2.14 -20.43
CA LEU A 141 3.74 -1.23 -21.16
C LEU A 141 4.23 -0.95 -22.60
N VAL A 142 5.54 -0.79 -22.81
CA VAL A 142 6.09 -0.54 -24.16
C VAL A 142 5.90 -1.75 -25.06
N SER A 143 6.08 -2.96 -24.53
CA SER A 143 5.85 -4.19 -25.30
C SER A 143 4.38 -4.38 -25.71
N GLU A 144 3.41 -3.97 -24.89
CA GLU A 144 1.99 -4.10 -25.23
C GLU A 144 1.52 -3.06 -26.27
N VAL A 145 2.14 -1.88 -26.29
CA VAL A 145 1.83 -0.82 -27.26
C VAL A 145 2.46 -1.11 -28.63
N CYS A 146 3.64 -1.73 -28.69
CA CYS A 146 4.34 -1.97 -29.95
C CYS A 146 3.80 -3.15 -30.78
N ILE A 147 2.83 -3.90 -30.25
CA ILE A 147 2.20 -5.07 -30.90
C ILE A 147 0.73 -4.78 -31.30
N ARG A 148 0.28 -3.54 -31.15
CA ARG A 148 -1.01 -3.04 -31.67
C ARG A 148 -0.78 -1.93 -32.68
#